data_AF-A0A8T5T1M5-F1
#
_entry.id   AF-A0A8T5T1M5-F1
#
_cell.length_a   1.000
_cell.length_b   1.000
_cell.length_c   1.000
_cell.angle_alpha   90.00
_cell.angle_beta   90.00
_cell.angle_gamma   90.00
#
_symmetry.space_group_name_H-M   'P 1'
#
loop_
_entity.id
_entity.type
_entity.pdbx_description
1 polymer ?
#
loop_
_entity_poly.entity_id
_entity_poly.type
_entity_poly.pdbx_seq_one_letter_code
_entity_poly.pdbx_strand_id
1 'polypeptide(L)'
;MSKKESPTESAKKPSVKKTTDKKEEDWIKDILPKQIKLKPKTEEKEDLSDIAVNNIPGIGPAIADKLITAGYLTLAAVGHASPMELVEHCEIGEQTAKRLITASRSQMGIGFQSAKILLENRKKLVKIPTGSKSLDTLLAGGVETSSLTEFSGEFRTGKTQICFQLCVMTAMDEKYGGLGSGIIYIDTEGTFRPERIVQICNKFDAPPEDILNNINVGRAYNSDHQMVLLLESPKLIKENNVKLMIIDSLTSHFRAEYAGRGSLLERQQKLNKYLHQ
;
A
#
# COMPACT_ATOMS: atom_id res chain seq x y z
N MET A 1 -68.33 12.13 -51.07
CA MET A 1 -67.71 13.27 -50.35
C MET A 1 -66.71 12.72 -49.33
N SER A 2 -65.42 13.00 -49.55
CA SER A 2 -64.32 13.14 -48.58
C SER A 2 -64.22 12.18 -47.37
N LYS A 3 -63.37 11.15 -47.51
CA LYS A 3 -62.60 10.56 -46.40
C LYS A 3 -61.43 11.50 -46.04
N LYS A 4 -61.18 11.74 -44.75
CA LYS A 4 -59.92 12.29 -44.24
C LYS A 4 -59.47 11.49 -43.02
N GLU A 5 -58.54 10.58 -43.25
CA GLU A 5 -57.57 10.12 -42.25
C GLU A 5 -56.49 11.19 -42.15
N SER A 6 -56.15 11.62 -40.94
CA SER A 6 -55.05 12.56 -40.67
C SER A 6 -53.73 11.79 -40.54
N PRO A 7 -52.69 12.11 -41.34
CA PRO A 7 -51.38 11.46 -41.26
C PRO A 7 -50.49 12.09 -40.17
N THR A 8 -49.69 11.22 -39.56
CA THR A 8 -48.53 11.48 -38.70
C THR A 8 -47.57 12.51 -39.30
N GLU A 9 -47.28 13.58 -38.57
CA GLU A 9 -46.35 14.63 -38.96
C GLU A 9 -44.91 14.29 -38.52
N SER A 10 -44.06 13.95 -39.49
CA SER A 10 -42.62 13.78 -39.31
C SER A 10 -41.93 15.15 -39.31
N ALA A 11 -41.56 15.66 -38.14
CA ALA A 11 -40.79 16.90 -38.02
C ALA A 11 -39.34 16.72 -38.51
N LYS A 12 -38.95 17.54 -39.49
CA LYS A 12 -37.59 17.63 -40.07
C LYS A 12 -36.58 18.10 -39.00
N LYS A 13 -35.48 17.35 -38.81
CA LYS A 13 -34.31 17.80 -38.04
C LYS A 13 -33.65 19.01 -38.73
N PRO A 14 -33.23 20.06 -38.00
CA PRO A 14 -32.49 21.16 -38.58
C PRO A 14 -31.07 20.73 -38.95
N SER A 15 -30.64 21.12 -40.15
CA SER A 15 -29.27 20.95 -40.66
C SER A 15 -28.31 21.90 -39.94
N VAL A 16 -27.45 21.38 -39.07
CA VAL A 16 -26.32 22.14 -38.51
C VAL A 16 -25.21 22.16 -39.56
N LYS A 17 -24.89 23.36 -40.07
CA LYS A 17 -23.75 23.61 -40.96
C LYS A 17 -22.46 23.31 -40.19
N LYS A 18 -21.65 22.37 -40.68
CA LYS A 18 -20.25 22.19 -40.23
C LYS A 18 -19.42 23.36 -40.75
N THR A 19 -19.18 24.35 -39.89
CA THR A 19 -18.04 25.26 -40.04
C THR A 19 -16.80 24.51 -39.58
N THR A 20 -15.98 24.06 -40.53
CA THR A 20 -14.67 23.46 -40.25
C THR A 20 -13.67 24.58 -40.01
N ASP A 21 -13.49 24.97 -38.75
CA ASP A 21 -12.30 25.72 -38.34
C ASP A 21 -11.13 24.74 -38.18
N LYS A 22 -10.26 24.71 -39.20
CA LYS A 22 -9.08 23.85 -39.33
C LYS A 22 -7.93 24.17 -38.36
N LYS A 23 -8.19 24.75 -37.17
CA LYS A 23 -7.14 25.28 -36.29
C LYS A 23 -7.09 24.77 -34.85
N GLU A 24 -7.96 23.85 -34.43
CA GLU A 24 -7.99 23.40 -33.02
C GLU A 24 -7.39 22.02 -32.71
N GLU A 25 -6.84 21.28 -33.68
CA GLU A 25 -6.36 19.90 -33.45
C GLU A 25 -4.84 19.66 -33.57
N ASP A 26 -3.99 20.69 -33.49
CA ASP A 26 -2.53 20.51 -33.71
C ASP A 26 -1.62 20.72 -32.50
N TRP A 27 -2.11 21.21 -31.35
CA TRP A 27 -1.25 21.43 -30.18
C TRP A 27 -0.74 20.13 -29.51
N ILE A 28 -1.40 19.00 -29.76
CA ILE A 28 -0.99 17.69 -29.23
C ILE A 28 0.30 17.19 -29.90
N LYS A 29 0.56 17.58 -31.15
CA LYS A 29 1.73 17.12 -31.92
C LYS A 29 3.04 17.76 -31.46
N ASP A 30 2.96 18.94 -30.84
CA ASP A 30 4.12 19.67 -30.31
C ASP A 30 4.53 19.21 -28.90
N ILE A 31 3.68 18.45 -28.21
CA ILE A 31 3.90 17.97 -26.83
C ILE A 31 4.46 16.53 -26.79
N LEU A 32 4.27 15.75 -27.85
CA LEU A 32 4.77 14.38 -27.92
C LEU A 32 6.23 14.36 -28.41
N PRO A 33 7.22 13.99 -27.58
CA PRO A 33 8.57 13.76 -28.09
C PRO A 33 8.54 12.67 -29.16
N LYS A 34 9.24 12.94 -30.28
CA LYS A 34 9.38 12.03 -31.43
C LYS A 34 9.72 10.61 -30.96
N GLN A 35 8.77 9.69 -31.12
CA GLN A 35 8.89 8.24 -31.00
C GLN A 35 9.92 7.76 -29.97
N ILE A 36 9.49 7.65 -28.71
CA ILE A 36 10.15 6.72 -27.79
C ILE A 36 9.89 5.31 -28.34
N LYS A 37 10.91 4.72 -28.98
CA LYS A 37 10.90 3.29 -29.32
C LYS A 37 10.89 2.50 -28.00
N LEU A 38 9.70 2.16 -27.52
CA LEU A 38 9.53 1.17 -26.45
C LEU A 38 10.03 -0.16 -26.99
N LYS A 39 11.27 -0.54 -26.65
CA LYS A 39 11.73 -1.91 -26.82
C LYS A 39 10.88 -2.80 -25.90
N PRO A 40 10.31 -3.90 -26.40
CA PRO A 40 9.72 -4.89 -25.51
C PRO A 40 10.87 -5.53 -24.73
N LYS A 41 11.03 -5.17 -23.46
CA LYS A 41 11.82 -5.95 -22.52
C LYS A 41 10.90 -6.99 -21.90
N THR A 42 10.79 -8.13 -22.58
CA THR A 42 10.42 -9.40 -21.95
C THR A 42 11.69 -9.97 -21.32
N GLU A 43 12.03 -9.46 -20.16
CA GLU A 43 12.90 -10.15 -19.21
C GLU A 43 12.09 -10.20 -17.93
N GLU A 44 11.94 -11.40 -17.36
CA GLU A 44 11.43 -11.57 -16.01
C GLU A 44 12.35 -10.77 -15.09
N LYS A 45 11.92 -9.54 -14.76
CA LYS A 45 12.60 -8.78 -13.72
C LYS A 45 12.34 -9.54 -12.42
N GLU A 46 13.40 -10.07 -11.83
CA GLU A 46 13.46 -10.38 -10.40
C GLU A 46 12.83 -9.21 -9.62
N ASP A 47 12.22 -9.49 -8.48
CA ASP A 47 11.69 -8.44 -7.62
C ASP A 47 12.84 -7.57 -7.08
N LEU A 48 13.15 -6.51 -7.82
CA LEU A 48 14.26 -5.60 -7.49
C LEU A 48 13.94 -4.73 -6.27
N SER A 49 12.72 -4.82 -5.71
CA SER A 49 12.28 -3.97 -4.60
C SER A 49 12.99 -4.29 -3.29
N ASP A 50 13.37 -5.55 -3.07
CA ASP A 50 14.05 -6.04 -1.86
C ASP A 50 15.58 -6.04 -1.96
N ILE A 51 16.15 -5.50 -3.05
CA ILE A 51 17.59 -5.35 -3.18
C ILE A 51 18.11 -4.49 -2.03
N ALA A 52 19.11 -5.00 -1.30
CA ALA A 52 19.73 -4.28 -0.20
C ALA A 52 20.28 -2.92 -0.64
N VAL A 53 20.10 -1.91 0.20
CA VAL A 53 20.53 -0.51 -0.07
C VAL A 53 22.02 -0.38 -0.43
N ASN A 54 22.87 -1.29 0.06
CA ASN A 54 24.31 -1.35 -0.26
C ASN A 54 24.60 -1.57 -1.75
N ASN A 55 23.63 -2.07 -2.51
CA ASN A 55 23.78 -2.35 -3.93
C ASN A 55 23.39 -1.17 -4.84
N ILE A 56 23.08 0.00 -4.28
CA ILE A 56 22.81 1.21 -5.06
C ILE A 56 24.09 1.66 -5.78
N PRO A 57 24.09 1.83 -7.11
CA PRO A 57 25.25 2.31 -7.85
C PRO A 57 25.78 3.65 -7.31
N GLY A 58 27.06 3.68 -6.94
CA GLY A 58 27.73 4.88 -6.45
C GLY A 58 27.43 5.23 -4.98
N ILE A 59 26.88 4.29 -4.21
CA ILE A 59 26.79 4.41 -2.76
C ILE A 59 28.12 4.00 -2.10
N GLY A 60 28.59 4.80 -1.14
CA GLY A 60 29.73 4.44 -0.29
C GLY A 60 29.25 3.87 1.05
N PRO A 61 30.09 3.11 1.77
CA PRO A 61 29.71 2.42 3.02
C PRO A 61 29.13 3.38 4.07
N ALA A 62 29.75 4.54 4.27
CA ALA A 62 29.28 5.53 5.24
C ALA A 62 27.87 6.08 4.94
N ILE A 63 27.50 6.21 3.66
CA ILE A 63 26.15 6.67 3.26
C ILE A 63 25.16 5.52 3.40
N ALA A 64 25.57 4.29 3.07
CA ALA A 64 24.75 3.12 3.26
C ALA A 64 24.40 2.91 4.74
N ASP A 65 25.37 3.06 5.64
CA ASP A 65 25.13 2.96 7.09
C ASP A 65 24.12 4.01 7.59
N LYS A 66 24.21 5.25 7.11
CA LYS A 66 23.24 6.32 7.40
C LYS A 66 21.83 5.95 6.95
N LEU A 67 21.69 5.45 5.72
CA LEU A 67 20.39 5.02 5.16
C LEU A 67 19.81 3.84 5.96
N ILE A 68 20.63 2.84 6.29
CA ILE A 68 20.21 1.67 7.09
C ILE A 68 19.75 2.13 8.47
N THR A 69 20.51 3.00 9.12
CA THR A 69 20.17 3.54 10.45
C THR A 69 18.87 4.33 10.42
N ALA A 70 18.59 5.03 9.31
CA ALA A 70 17.34 5.76 9.09
C ALA A 70 16.18 4.87 8.58
N GLY A 71 16.37 3.55 8.50
CA GLY A 71 15.32 2.59 8.09
C GLY A 71 15.18 2.34 6.60
N TYR A 72 16.01 2.95 5.75
CA TYR A 72 16.04 2.72 4.31
C TYR A 72 16.87 1.47 3.98
N LEU A 73 16.26 0.29 4.15
CA LEU A 73 16.94 -1.00 4.02
C LEU A 73 17.07 -1.48 2.57
N THR A 74 16.23 -0.98 1.67
CA THR A 74 16.10 -1.50 0.29
C THR A 74 16.18 -0.43 -0.78
N LEU A 75 16.41 -0.88 -2.02
CA LEU A 75 16.41 -0.07 -3.22
C LEU A 75 15.08 0.65 -3.44
N ALA A 76 13.95 -0.03 -3.17
CA ALA A 76 12.63 0.56 -3.26
C ALA A 76 12.41 1.68 -2.24
N ALA A 77 12.85 1.48 -0.99
CA ALA A 77 12.73 2.50 0.05
C ALA A 77 13.42 3.81 -0.38
N VAL A 78 14.64 3.72 -0.94
CA VAL A 78 15.36 4.90 -1.46
C VAL A 78 14.71 5.44 -2.75
N GLY A 79 14.25 4.56 -3.65
CA GLY A 79 13.64 4.96 -4.92
C GLY A 79 12.30 5.71 -4.77
N HIS A 80 11.53 5.38 -3.73
CA HIS A 80 10.24 6.00 -3.44
C HIS A 80 10.36 7.29 -2.61
N ALA A 81 11.45 7.45 -1.84
CA ALA A 81 11.70 8.63 -1.03
C ALA A 81 11.79 9.92 -1.86
N SER A 82 11.43 11.04 -1.23
CA SER A 82 11.74 12.37 -1.74
C SER A 82 13.17 12.79 -1.37
N PRO A 83 13.81 13.68 -2.15
CA PRO A 83 15.13 14.19 -1.80
C PRO A 83 15.18 14.84 -0.41
N MET A 84 14.11 15.53 0.00
CA MET A 84 14.04 16.20 1.30
C MET A 84 13.94 15.21 2.45
N GLU A 85 13.16 14.13 2.31
CA GLU A 85 13.10 13.06 3.31
C GLU A 85 14.47 12.44 3.58
N LEU A 86 15.25 12.16 2.53
CA LEU A 86 16.58 11.60 2.70
C LEU A 86 17.56 12.60 3.34
N VAL A 87 17.46 13.88 3.00
CA VAL A 87 18.27 14.93 3.61
C VAL A 87 17.97 15.04 5.11
N GLU A 88 16.69 15.07 5.47
CA GLU A 88 16.24 15.22 6.86
C GLU A 88 16.56 13.97 7.71
N HIS A 89 16.26 12.77 7.20
CA HIS A 89 16.38 11.54 7.99
C HIS A 89 17.80 10.93 7.98
N CYS A 90 18.56 11.12 6.90
CA CYS A 90 19.87 10.48 6.73
C CYS A 90 21.05 11.45 6.87
N GLU A 91 20.80 12.75 7.04
CA GLU A 91 21.82 13.80 7.13
C GLU A 91 22.82 13.74 5.95
N ILE A 92 22.28 13.62 4.74
CA ILE A 92 23.07 13.63 3.49
C ILE A 92 22.78 14.90 2.69
N GLY A 93 23.73 15.32 1.85
CA GLY A 93 23.52 16.46 0.97
C GLY A 93 22.45 16.21 -0.09
N GLU A 94 21.69 17.25 -0.47
CA GLU A 94 20.56 17.16 -1.40
C GLU A 94 20.96 16.57 -2.77
N GLN A 95 22.13 16.96 -3.30
CA GLN A 95 22.63 16.43 -4.57
C GLN A 95 22.90 14.92 -4.48
N THR A 96 23.43 14.46 -3.34
CA THR A 96 23.65 13.04 -3.07
C THR A 96 22.33 12.29 -3.01
N ALA A 97 21.33 12.83 -2.29
CA ALA A 97 19.99 12.25 -2.22
C ALA A 97 19.37 12.09 -3.62
N LYS A 98 19.37 13.16 -4.43
CA LYS A 98 18.87 13.13 -5.83
C LYS A 98 19.58 12.06 -6.67
N ARG A 99 20.89 11.94 -6.54
CA ARG A 99 21.69 10.94 -7.27
C ARG A 99 21.30 9.51 -6.87
N LEU A 100 21.18 9.24 -5.56
CA LEU A 100 20.82 7.91 -5.05
C LEU A 100 19.40 7.51 -5.45
N ILE A 101 18.44 8.44 -5.36
CA ILE A 101 17.06 8.22 -5.81
C ILE A 101 17.03 7.90 -7.31
N THR A 102 17.78 8.66 -8.12
CA THR A 102 17.84 8.44 -9.57
C THR A 102 18.48 7.09 -9.92
N ALA A 103 19.58 6.73 -9.25
CA ALA A 103 20.23 5.44 -9.42
C ALA A 103 19.28 4.29 -9.05
N SER A 104 18.57 4.42 -7.92
CA SER A 104 17.61 3.42 -7.45
C SER A 104 16.45 3.23 -8.42
N ARG A 105 15.83 4.33 -8.88
CA ARG A 105 14.75 4.32 -9.87
C ARG A 105 15.18 3.71 -11.20
N SER A 106 16.38 4.05 -11.67
CA SER A 106 16.94 3.51 -12.92
C SER A 106 17.14 2.00 -12.83
N GLN A 107 17.73 1.53 -11.73
CA GLN A 107 18.00 0.10 -11.50
C GLN A 107 16.70 -0.71 -11.39
N MET A 108 15.70 -0.22 -10.63
CA MET A 108 14.37 -0.83 -10.57
C MET A 108 13.61 -0.73 -11.91
N GLY A 109 13.98 0.23 -12.75
CA GLY A 109 13.23 0.65 -13.93
C GLY A 109 11.87 1.22 -13.56
N ILE A 110 11.82 2.04 -12.51
CA ILE A 110 10.68 2.89 -12.18
C ILE A 110 10.49 3.89 -13.33
N GLY A 111 9.29 3.91 -13.91
CA GLY A 111 8.93 4.77 -15.03
C GLY A 111 7.55 4.41 -15.58
N PHE A 112 7.27 4.84 -16.81
CA PHE A 112 6.02 4.49 -17.47
C PHE A 112 6.02 3.00 -17.88
N GLN A 113 4.91 2.33 -17.61
CA GLN A 113 4.65 0.95 -18.03
C GLN A 113 3.26 0.86 -18.66
N SER A 114 3.03 -0.14 -19.52
CA SER A 114 1.71 -0.36 -20.09
C SER A 114 0.74 -0.90 -19.04
N ALA A 115 -0.55 -0.58 -19.16
CA ALA A 115 -1.60 -1.10 -18.28
C ALA A 115 -1.63 -2.65 -18.28
N LYS A 116 -1.26 -3.29 -19.40
CA LYS A 116 -1.12 -4.75 -19.51
C LYS A 116 -0.05 -5.29 -18.55
N ILE A 117 1.13 -4.69 -18.52
CA ILE A 117 2.21 -5.11 -17.61
C ILE A 117 1.77 -4.91 -16.16
N LEU A 118 1.14 -3.76 -15.84
CA LEU A 118 0.62 -3.50 -14.51
C LEU A 118 -0.41 -4.55 -14.08
N LEU A 119 -1.32 -4.95 -14.97
CA LEU A 119 -2.30 -6.00 -14.69
C LEU A 119 -1.63 -7.35 -14.40
N GLU A 120 -0.66 -7.77 -15.20
CA GLU A 120 0.07 -9.02 -14.96
C GLU A 120 0.84 -8.99 -13.63
N ASN A 121 1.43 -7.84 -13.26
CA ASN A 121 2.08 -7.68 -11.97
C ASN A 121 1.08 -7.79 -10.81
N ARG A 122 -0.10 -7.18 -10.93
CA ARG A 122 -1.15 -7.25 -9.90
C ARG A 122 -1.71 -8.65 -9.69
N LYS A 123 -1.69 -9.53 -10.70
CA LYS A 123 -2.08 -10.94 -10.54
C LYS A 123 -1.14 -11.73 -9.63
N LYS A 124 0.10 -11.25 -9.42
CA LYS A 124 1.09 -11.88 -8.54
C LYS A 124 0.93 -11.47 -7.08
N LEU A 125 0.08 -10.47 -6.77
CA LEU A 125 -0.14 -10.03 -5.40
C LEU A 125 -0.78 -11.14 -4.58
N VAL A 126 -0.23 -11.34 -3.39
CA VAL A 126 -0.76 -12.30 -2.42
C VAL A 126 -2.02 -11.72 -1.80
N LYS A 127 -3.00 -12.57 -1.53
CA LYS A 127 -4.22 -12.21 -0.80
C LYS A 127 -4.34 -13.07 0.43
N ILE A 128 -4.49 -12.44 1.59
CA ILE A 128 -4.68 -13.11 2.87
C ILE A 128 -6.16 -13.52 2.94
N PRO A 129 -6.47 -14.83 2.99
CA PRO A 129 -7.85 -15.28 3.15
C PRO A 129 -8.41 -14.82 4.50
N THR A 130 -9.69 -14.50 4.55
CA THR A 130 -10.37 -14.03 5.77
C THR A 130 -10.92 -15.17 6.62
N GLY A 131 -10.85 -16.42 6.13
CA GLY A 131 -11.51 -17.57 6.75
C GLY A 131 -13.03 -17.61 6.53
N SER A 132 -13.58 -16.70 5.71
CA SER A 132 -14.98 -16.65 5.29
C SER A 132 -15.07 -16.52 3.77
N LYS A 133 -15.57 -17.56 3.11
CA LYS A 133 -15.71 -17.59 1.63
C LYS A 133 -16.53 -16.42 1.09
N SER A 134 -17.57 -15.99 1.80
CA SER A 134 -18.42 -14.87 1.39
C SER A 134 -17.65 -13.54 1.44
N LEU A 135 -16.83 -13.35 2.47
CA LEU A 135 -16.02 -12.14 2.60
C LEU A 135 -14.85 -12.15 1.63
N ASP A 136 -14.21 -13.30 1.42
CA ASP A 136 -13.17 -13.45 0.39
C ASP A 136 -13.73 -13.13 -1.00
N THR A 137 -14.95 -13.58 -1.32
CA THR A 137 -15.62 -13.25 -2.58
C THR A 137 -15.85 -11.74 -2.71
N LEU A 138 -16.30 -11.09 -1.63
CA LEU A 138 -16.50 -9.64 -1.60
C LEU A 138 -15.18 -8.87 -1.82
N LEU A 139 -14.08 -9.37 -1.25
CA LEU A 139 -12.74 -8.79 -1.38
C LEU A 139 -11.97 -9.31 -2.62
N ALA A 140 -12.66 -10.00 -3.54
CA ALA A 140 -12.07 -10.58 -4.75
C ALA A 140 -10.86 -11.51 -4.48
N GLY A 141 -10.91 -12.28 -3.41
CA GLY A 141 -9.96 -13.33 -3.04
C GLY A 141 -9.37 -13.22 -1.62
N GLY A 142 -9.64 -12.13 -0.90
CA GLY A 142 -9.10 -11.88 0.45
C GLY A 142 -8.50 -10.48 0.58
N VAL A 143 -7.82 -10.22 1.71
CA VAL A 143 -7.14 -8.94 1.96
C VAL A 143 -5.84 -8.88 1.16
N GLU A 144 -5.71 -7.93 0.24
CA GLU A 144 -4.60 -7.82 -0.70
C GLU A 144 -3.32 -7.26 -0.03
N THR A 145 -2.17 -7.90 -0.25
CA THR A 145 -0.86 -7.34 0.17
C THR A 145 -0.49 -6.11 -0.67
N SER A 146 0.49 -5.33 -0.21
CA SER A 146 0.90 -4.09 -0.89
C SER A 146 -0.24 -3.07 -1.02
N SER A 147 -1.21 -3.14 -0.10
CA SER A 147 -2.37 -2.24 -0.03
C SER A 147 -2.73 -1.96 1.43
N LEU A 148 -3.43 -0.84 1.66
CA LEU A 148 -4.06 -0.54 2.95
C LEU A 148 -5.55 -0.90 2.86
N THR A 149 -6.02 -1.78 3.74
CA THR A 149 -7.44 -2.14 3.87
C THR A 149 -7.98 -1.63 5.19
N GLU A 150 -9.00 -0.76 5.15
CA GLU A 150 -9.65 -0.23 6.35
C GLU A 150 -10.94 -0.99 6.67
N PHE A 151 -11.02 -1.58 7.87
CA PHE A 151 -12.28 -2.09 8.44
C PHE A 151 -12.86 -1.07 9.41
N SER A 152 -13.93 -0.39 9.00
CA SER A 152 -14.58 0.67 9.79
C SER A 152 -16.00 0.27 10.24
N GLY A 153 -16.44 0.79 11.38
CA GLY A 153 -17.76 0.52 11.95
C GLY A 153 -17.83 0.74 13.46
N GLU A 154 -19.03 0.63 14.03
CA GLU A 154 -19.28 0.85 15.46
C GLU A 154 -18.58 -0.17 16.37
N PHE A 155 -18.54 0.10 17.68
CA PHE A 155 -18.03 -0.87 18.65
C PHE A 155 -18.82 -2.19 18.55
N ARG A 156 -18.15 -3.34 18.76
CA ARG A 156 -18.71 -4.70 18.65
C ARG A 156 -19.19 -5.16 17.26
N THR A 157 -18.85 -4.46 16.17
CA THR A 157 -19.16 -4.93 14.80
C THR A 157 -18.19 -5.97 14.24
N GLY A 158 -17.19 -6.41 15.01
CA GLY A 158 -16.26 -7.48 14.61
C GLY A 158 -14.91 -7.02 14.05
N LYS A 159 -14.57 -5.72 14.08
CA LYS A 159 -13.27 -5.18 13.62
C LYS A 159 -12.07 -5.91 14.24
N THR A 160 -11.96 -5.92 15.57
CA THR A 160 -10.88 -6.64 16.27
C THR A 160 -10.93 -8.16 16.03
N GLN A 161 -12.11 -8.73 15.81
CA GLN A 161 -12.22 -10.16 15.49
C GLN A 161 -11.63 -10.49 14.12
N ILE A 162 -11.84 -9.63 13.11
CA ILE A 162 -11.22 -9.85 11.80
C ILE A 162 -9.71 -9.61 11.86
N CYS A 163 -9.22 -8.67 12.68
CA CYS A 163 -7.78 -8.51 12.94
C CYS A 163 -7.15 -9.82 13.47
N PHE A 164 -7.74 -10.42 14.50
CA PHE A 164 -7.25 -11.70 15.04
C PHE A 164 -7.35 -12.85 14.04
N GLN A 165 -8.42 -12.90 13.27
CA GLN A 165 -8.60 -13.90 12.22
C GLN A 165 -7.48 -13.76 11.17
N LEU A 166 -7.18 -12.55 10.71
CA LEU A 166 -6.10 -12.30 9.74
C LEU A 166 -4.71 -12.62 10.30
N CYS A 167 -4.45 -12.40 11.60
CA CYS A 167 -3.22 -12.87 12.24
C CYS A 167 -3.03 -14.38 12.06
N VAL A 168 -4.06 -15.17 12.40
CA VAL A 168 -4.00 -16.64 12.27
C VAL A 168 -3.85 -17.04 10.81
N MET A 169 -4.66 -16.48 9.90
CA MET A 169 -4.59 -16.80 8.47
C MET A 169 -3.23 -16.45 7.84
N THR A 170 -2.53 -15.45 8.37
CA THR A 170 -1.20 -15.05 7.87
C THR A 170 -0.08 -15.93 8.45
N ALA A 171 -0.14 -16.20 9.76
CA ALA A 171 0.88 -16.96 10.47
C ALA A 171 0.89 -18.45 10.14
N MET A 172 -0.29 -19.03 9.86
CA MET A 172 -0.42 -20.44 9.52
C MET A 172 0.38 -20.81 8.28
N ASP A 173 1.02 -21.98 8.30
CA ASP A 173 1.70 -22.54 7.13
C ASP A 173 0.76 -22.72 5.93
N GLU A 174 1.32 -22.78 4.73
CA GLU A 174 0.57 -23.02 3.48
C GLU A 174 -0.23 -24.33 3.52
N LYS A 175 0.25 -25.37 4.23
CA LYS A 175 -0.48 -26.64 4.41
C LYS A 175 -1.82 -26.49 5.14
N TYR A 176 -1.97 -25.44 5.94
CA TYR A 176 -3.23 -25.07 6.61
C TYR A 176 -3.99 -23.95 5.86
N GLY A 177 -3.50 -23.55 4.68
CA GLY A 177 -4.10 -22.49 3.87
C GLY A 177 -3.71 -21.07 4.30
N GLY A 178 -2.64 -20.91 5.08
CA GLY A 178 -2.07 -19.60 5.42
C GLY A 178 -0.84 -19.23 4.58
N LEU A 179 -0.03 -18.29 5.07
CA LEU A 179 1.15 -17.75 4.36
C LEU A 179 2.50 -18.05 5.01
N GLY A 180 2.52 -18.67 6.20
CA GLY A 180 3.73 -18.94 6.97
C GLY A 180 4.57 -17.68 7.23
N SER A 181 3.92 -16.55 7.48
CA SER A 181 4.56 -15.23 7.49
C SER A 181 4.34 -14.51 8.82
N GLY A 182 5.31 -13.67 9.20
CA GLY A 182 5.23 -12.89 10.42
C GLY A 182 4.13 -11.82 10.37
N ILE A 183 3.73 -11.36 11.55
CA ILE A 183 2.74 -10.30 11.74
C ILE A 183 3.31 -9.26 12.70
N ILE A 184 2.99 -7.99 12.43
CA ILE A 184 3.11 -6.89 13.40
C ILE A 184 1.71 -6.44 13.80
N TYR A 185 1.44 -6.37 15.09
CA TYR A 185 0.17 -5.89 15.64
C TYR A 185 0.42 -4.70 16.55
N ILE A 186 0.02 -3.51 16.11
CA ILE A 186 0.03 -2.29 16.91
C ILE A 186 -1.33 -2.17 17.61
N ASP A 187 -1.34 -2.41 18.92
CA ASP A 187 -2.54 -2.32 19.76
C ASP A 187 -2.58 -0.97 20.47
N THR A 188 -3.56 -0.13 20.11
CA THR A 188 -3.70 1.20 20.70
C THR A 188 -4.66 1.23 21.89
N GLU A 189 -5.53 0.22 22.01
CA GLU A 189 -6.63 0.19 22.98
C GLU A 189 -6.46 -0.90 24.05
N GLY A 190 -5.41 -1.72 23.96
CA GLY A 190 -5.21 -2.86 24.87
C GLY A 190 -6.25 -3.96 24.61
N THR A 191 -6.68 -4.15 23.36
CA THR A 191 -7.71 -5.12 22.98
C THR A 191 -7.14 -6.47 22.58
N PHE A 192 -5.82 -6.58 22.32
CA PHE A 192 -5.20 -7.83 21.92
C PHE A 192 -5.33 -8.89 23.03
N ARG A 193 -5.86 -10.06 22.70
CA ARG A 193 -6.04 -11.18 23.63
C ARG A 193 -5.45 -12.45 23.02
N PRO A 194 -4.26 -12.90 23.46
CA PRO A 194 -3.64 -14.12 22.95
C PRO A 194 -4.55 -15.35 23.05
N GLU A 195 -5.38 -15.43 24.09
CA GLU A 195 -6.35 -16.51 24.29
C GLU A 195 -7.34 -16.60 23.12
N ARG A 196 -7.70 -15.45 22.53
CA ARG A 196 -8.58 -15.40 21.38
C ARG A 196 -7.90 -15.93 20.12
N ILE A 197 -6.58 -15.70 19.96
CA ILE A 197 -5.79 -16.29 18.88
C ILE A 197 -5.81 -17.82 19.00
N VAL A 198 -5.53 -18.37 20.18
CA VAL A 198 -5.57 -19.82 20.43
C VAL A 198 -6.93 -20.42 20.08
N GLN A 199 -8.03 -19.75 20.47
CA GLN A 199 -9.38 -20.21 20.11
C GLN A 199 -9.62 -20.25 18.59
N ILE A 200 -9.04 -19.32 17.83
CA ILE A 200 -9.15 -19.31 16.36
C ILE A 200 -8.28 -20.43 15.77
N CYS A 201 -7.06 -20.65 16.27
CA CYS A 201 -6.17 -21.74 15.82
C CYS A 201 -6.84 -23.11 15.90
N ASN A 202 -7.61 -23.37 16.98
CA ASN A 202 -8.35 -24.62 17.17
C ASN A 202 -9.35 -24.92 16.04
N LYS A 203 -9.87 -23.91 15.34
CA LYS A 203 -10.79 -24.11 14.20
C LYS A 203 -10.07 -24.65 12.97
N PHE A 204 -8.76 -24.38 12.84
CA PHE A 204 -7.95 -24.72 11.68
C PHE A 204 -6.97 -25.86 11.95
N ASP A 205 -7.05 -26.49 13.14
CA ASP A 205 -6.11 -27.51 13.62
C ASP A 205 -4.63 -27.06 13.51
N ALA A 206 -4.40 -25.76 13.66
CA ALA A 206 -3.09 -25.14 13.58
C ALA A 206 -2.44 -25.06 14.97
N PRO A 207 -1.12 -25.32 15.09
CA PRO A 207 -0.40 -25.30 16.36
C PRO A 207 -0.36 -23.88 16.97
N PRO A 208 -1.03 -23.61 18.10
CA PRO A 208 -1.15 -22.25 18.61
C PRO A 208 0.18 -21.60 19.00
N GLU A 209 1.15 -22.38 19.48
CA GLU A 209 2.47 -21.87 19.88
C GLU A 209 3.23 -21.25 18.70
N ASP A 210 3.27 -21.96 17.56
CA ASP A 210 3.94 -21.47 16.35
C ASP A 210 3.28 -20.18 15.83
N ILE A 211 1.94 -20.12 15.89
CA ILE A 211 1.17 -18.94 15.48
C ILE A 211 1.45 -17.75 16.39
N LEU A 212 1.47 -17.96 17.70
CA LEU A 212 1.76 -16.90 18.66
C LEU A 212 3.19 -16.37 18.51
N ASN A 213 4.17 -17.24 18.25
CA ASN A 213 5.56 -16.86 18.01
C ASN A 213 5.73 -15.96 16.76
N ASN A 214 4.84 -16.10 15.77
CA ASN A 214 4.86 -15.29 14.55
C ASN A 214 4.19 -13.90 14.70
N ILE A 215 3.54 -13.60 15.83
CA ILE A 215 2.84 -12.32 16.04
C ILE A 215 3.64 -11.40 16.97
N ASN A 216 4.19 -10.33 16.41
CA ASN A 216 4.91 -9.29 17.15
C ASN A 216 3.93 -8.20 17.58
N VAL A 217 3.66 -8.10 18.89
CA VAL A 217 2.68 -7.14 19.43
C VAL A 217 3.37 -5.94 20.06
N GLY A 218 3.06 -4.73 19.59
CA GLY A 218 3.47 -3.47 20.18
C GLY A 218 2.28 -2.71 20.75
N ARG A 219 2.26 -2.41 22.06
CA ARG A 219 1.19 -1.62 22.68
C ARG A 219 1.53 -0.13 22.61
N ALA A 220 0.79 0.63 21.81
CA ALA A 220 0.91 2.08 21.77
C ALA A 220 0.15 2.72 22.95
N TYR A 221 0.79 3.67 23.65
CA TYR A 221 0.20 4.37 24.80
C TYR A 221 -0.24 5.81 24.49
N ASN A 222 0.22 6.34 23.36
CA ASN A 222 -0.08 7.67 22.82
C ASN A 222 0.28 7.71 21.33
N SER A 223 -0.02 8.81 20.63
CA SER A 223 0.18 8.94 19.18
C SER A 223 1.66 8.98 18.79
N ASP A 224 2.54 9.51 19.64
CA ASP A 224 3.99 9.50 19.41
C ASP A 224 4.58 8.09 19.51
N HIS A 225 4.19 7.32 20.53
CA HIS A 225 4.60 5.93 20.68
C HIS A 225 4.08 5.08 19.52
N GLN A 226 2.85 5.33 19.06
CA GLN A 226 2.31 4.68 17.86
C GLN A 226 3.19 4.96 16.62
N MET A 227 3.69 6.18 16.45
CA MET A 227 4.64 6.55 15.39
C MET A 227 5.98 5.84 15.54
N VAL A 228 6.53 5.77 16.75
CA VAL A 228 7.80 5.06 17.03
C VAL A 228 7.70 3.58 16.63
N LEU A 229 6.61 2.89 17.02
CA LEU A 229 6.39 1.49 16.64
C LEU A 229 6.33 1.30 15.12
N LEU A 230 5.75 2.25 14.38
CA LEU A 230 5.75 2.22 12.92
C LEU A 230 7.15 2.40 12.35
N LEU A 231 7.95 3.31 12.89
CA LEU A 231 9.35 3.54 12.46
C LEU A 231 10.27 2.36 12.74
N GLU A 232 10.00 1.58 13.79
CA GLU A 232 10.75 0.35 14.12
C GLU A 232 10.35 -0.84 13.24
N SER A 233 9.16 -0.80 12.64
CA SER A 233 8.59 -1.92 11.89
C SER A 233 9.42 -2.42 10.69
N PRO A 234 10.15 -1.60 9.91
CA PRO A 234 10.92 -2.10 8.76
C PRO A 234 11.97 -3.14 9.14
N LYS A 235 12.56 -3.00 10.33
CA LYS A 235 13.51 -3.98 10.86
C LYS A 235 12.83 -5.32 11.13
N LEU A 236 11.71 -5.30 11.85
CA LEU A 236 10.92 -6.50 12.14
C LEU A 236 10.36 -7.15 10.87
N ILE A 237 9.98 -6.36 9.88
CA ILE A 237 9.48 -6.86 8.60
C ILE A 237 10.54 -7.75 7.94
N LYS A 238 11.78 -7.28 7.91
CA LYS A 238 12.90 -8.02 7.32
C LYS A 238 13.31 -9.24 8.15
N GLU A 239 13.38 -9.10 9.47
CA GLU A 239 13.84 -10.17 10.37
C GLU A 239 12.83 -11.33 10.45
N ASN A 240 11.53 -11.03 10.41
CA ASN A 240 10.46 -12.00 10.66
C ASN A 240 9.62 -12.34 9.42
N ASN A 241 10.05 -11.94 8.22
CA ASN A 241 9.31 -12.15 6.96
C ASN A 241 7.82 -11.74 7.09
N VAL A 242 7.59 -10.50 7.53
CA VAL A 242 6.24 -10.02 7.84
C VAL A 242 5.47 -9.72 6.57
N LYS A 243 4.24 -10.24 6.46
CA LYS A 243 3.31 -9.95 5.34
C LYS A 243 2.03 -9.25 5.76
N LEU A 244 1.84 -9.03 7.06
CA LEU A 244 0.68 -8.34 7.62
C LEU A 244 1.11 -7.41 8.75
N MET A 245 0.68 -6.15 8.66
CA MET A 245 0.70 -5.21 9.77
C MET A 245 -0.73 -4.80 10.09
N ILE A 246 -1.12 -4.92 11.36
CA ILE A 246 -2.42 -4.49 11.88
C ILE A 246 -2.22 -3.32 12.83
N ILE A 247 -3.12 -2.34 12.74
CA ILE A 247 -3.15 -1.16 13.62
C ILE A 247 -4.59 -1.06 14.16
N ASP A 248 -4.81 -1.57 15.37
CA ASP A 248 -6.12 -1.61 16.02
C ASP A 248 -6.13 -0.68 17.25
N SER A 249 -6.58 0.57 17.14
CA SER A 249 -7.14 1.25 15.98
C SER A 249 -6.34 2.50 15.60
N LEU A 250 -6.23 2.76 14.29
CA LEU A 250 -5.41 3.84 13.72
C LEU A 250 -5.65 5.21 14.38
N THR A 251 -6.92 5.55 14.65
CA THR A 251 -7.31 6.92 15.05
C THR A 251 -7.44 7.13 16.55
N SER A 252 -7.31 6.08 17.38
CA SER A 252 -7.67 6.12 18.80
C SER A 252 -6.93 7.24 19.56
N HIS A 253 -5.60 7.18 19.59
CA HIS A 253 -4.75 8.17 20.28
C HIS A 253 -4.83 9.56 19.64
N PHE A 254 -4.84 9.63 18.31
CA PHE A 254 -4.96 10.89 17.57
C PHE A 254 -6.27 11.63 17.88
N ARG A 255 -7.37 10.89 18.11
CA ARG A 255 -8.67 11.48 18.46
C ARG A 255 -8.67 11.98 19.91
N ALA A 256 -8.06 11.24 20.82
CA ALA A 256 -7.97 11.59 22.23
C ALA A 256 -7.07 12.82 22.46
N GLU A 257 -5.87 12.85 21.88
CA GLU A 257 -4.87 13.90 22.14
C GLU A 257 -5.20 15.22 21.45
N TYR A 258 -5.67 15.16 20.21
CA TYR A 258 -5.90 16.35 19.39
C TYR A 258 -7.37 16.78 19.40
N ALA A 259 -8.02 16.85 20.55
CA ALA A 259 -9.46 17.10 20.64
C ALA A 259 -9.89 18.51 20.17
N GLY A 260 -11.05 18.60 19.51
CA GLY A 260 -11.64 19.86 19.03
C GLY A 260 -11.26 20.24 17.60
N ARG A 261 -11.81 21.37 17.11
CA ARG A 261 -11.58 21.84 15.73
C ARG A 261 -10.25 22.58 15.55
N GLY A 262 -9.70 23.18 16.60
CA GLY A 262 -8.46 23.96 16.54
C GLY A 262 -7.21 23.12 16.27
N SER A 263 -7.22 21.85 16.64
CA SER A 263 -6.14 20.86 16.49
C SER A 263 -6.30 19.98 15.24
N LEU A 264 -7.33 20.22 14.41
CA LEU A 264 -7.64 19.37 13.26
C LEU A 264 -6.51 19.35 12.23
N LEU A 265 -5.88 20.51 11.98
CA LEU A 265 -4.78 20.63 11.03
C LEU A 265 -3.59 19.77 11.46
N GLU A 266 -3.15 19.92 12.71
CA GLU A 266 -2.02 19.17 13.27
C GLU A 266 -2.30 17.67 13.28
N ARG A 267 -3.51 17.27 13.71
CA ARG A 267 -3.94 15.87 13.65
C ARG A 267 -3.86 15.32 12.22
N GLN A 268 -4.38 16.06 11.24
CA GLN A 268 -4.41 15.60 9.86
C GLN A 268 -3.01 15.51 9.27
N GLN A 269 -2.11 16.45 9.59
CA GLN A 269 -0.71 16.39 9.18
C GLN A 269 -0.01 15.17 9.75
N LYS A 270 -0.19 14.89 11.05
CA LYS A 270 0.45 13.75 11.73
C LYS A 270 -0.10 12.40 11.24
N LEU A 271 -1.43 12.30 11.06
CA LEU A 271 -2.06 11.10 10.48
C LEU A 271 -1.64 10.87 9.02
N ASN A 272 -1.54 11.93 8.21
CA ASN A 272 -1.06 11.81 6.84
C ASN A 272 0.38 11.31 6.80
N LYS A 273 1.25 11.85 7.68
CA LYS A 273 2.62 11.34 7.82
C LYS A 273 2.61 9.86 8.17
N TYR A 274 1.80 9.47 9.15
CA TYR A 274 1.68 8.07 9.59
C TYR A 274 1.21 7.12 8.49
N LEU A 275 0.25 7.53 7.64
CA LEU A 275 -0.28 6.70 6.55
C LEU A 275 0.66 6.58 5.33
N HIS A 276 1.62 7.49 5.21
CA HIS A 276 2.56 7.55 4.08
C HIS A 276 3.99 7.14 4.47
N GLN A 277 4.18 6.67 5.70
CA GLN A 277 5.44 6.11 6.20
C GLN A 277 5.55 4.62 5.82
#